data_AF-A0A1F9BIA3-F1
#
_entry.id   AF-A0A1F9BIA3-F1
#
_cell.length_a   1.000
_cell.length_b   1.000
_cell.length_c   1.000
_cell.angle_alpha   90.00
_cell.angle_beta   90.00
_cell.angle_gamma   90.00
#
_symmetry.space_group_name_H-M   'P 1'
#
loop_
_entity.id
_entity.type
_entity.pdbx_description
1 polymer ?
#
loop_
_entity_poly.entity_id
_entity_poly.type
_entity_poly.pdbx_seq_one_letter_code
_entity_poly.pdbx_strand_id
1 'polypeptide(L)'
;MAVILSLGLALGGMAPFSWAQGVQEKVKAANERAANDYLKHGLMLAAEGQDEAAAKSFRQAISLRPDWAEAYSLLGSALARAGSLKEAEEALRKAVTLKPDYAEGWNYLGQFLKERGKEQEAQAAFKKAQQLAR
;
A
#
# COMPACT_ATOMS: atom_id res chain seq x y z
N MET A 1 -18.93 14.01 -8.30
CA MET A 1 -20.23 14.06 -9.00
C MET A 1 -20.80 12.65 -8.99
N ALA A 2 -21.77 12.41 -8.12
CA ALA A 2 -22.39 11.11 -7.88
C ALA A 2 -23.42 10.80 -8.97
N VAL A 3 -23.34 9.61 -9.57
CA VAL A 3 -24.41 9.06 -10.41
C VAL A 3 -25.02 7.89 -9.65
N ILE A 4 -25.89 8.21 -8.70
CA ILE A 4 -26.90 7.27 -8.21
C ILE A 4 -28.19 7.70 -8.89
N LEU A 5 -28.38 7.19 -10.11
CA LEU A 5 -29.60 7.36 -10.86
C LEU A 5 -30.71 6.58 -10.15
N SER A 6 -31.71 7.35 -9.73
CA SER A 6 -32.96 6.96 -9.11
C SER A 6 -33.78 6.00 -9.98
N LEU A 7 -34.18 4.86 -9.40
CA LEU A 7 -35.39 4.13 -9.75
C LEU A 7 -36.11 3.76 -8.45
N GLY A 8 -37.24 4.42 -8.21
CA GLY A 8 -38.03 4.30 -7.00
C GLY A 8 -39.08 3.18 -7.05
N LEU A 9 -39.55 2.85 -5.84
CA LEU A 9 -40.78 2.14 -5.47
C LEU A 9 -40.88 0.65 -5.85
N ALA A 10 -40.79 -0.25 -4.86
CA ALA A 10 -41.95 -0.64 -4.04
C ALA A 10 -41.57 -1.75 -3.05
N LEU A 11 -42.28 -1.76 -1.91
CA LEU A 11 -42.36 -2.80 -0.86
C LEU A 11 -41.31 -2.75 0.25
N GLY A 12 -41.70 -2.15 1.38
CA GLY A 12 -41.29 -2.65 2.71
C GLY A 12 -40.13 -1.93 3.39
N GLY A 13 -40.36 -0.71 3.89
CA GLY A 13 -39.99 -0.33 5.26
C GLY A 13 -38.53 -0.42 5.74
N MET A 14 -37.52 -0.50 4.88
CA MET A 14 -36.12 -0.31 5.30
C MET A 14 -35.48 0.83 4.50
N ALA A 15 -34.89 1.78 5.21
CA ALA A 15 -34.33 2.99 4.63
C ALA A 15 -33.28 2.63 3.56
N PRO A 16 -33.41 3.10 2.30
CA PRO A 16 -32.48 2.79 1.20
C PRO A 16 -31.01 3.14 1.52
N PHE A 17 -30.80 4.04 2.48
CA PHE A 17 -29.49 4.39 3.01
C PHE A 17 -28.81 3.23 3.76
N SER A 18 -29.51 2.49 4.63
CA SER A 18 -28.88 1.43 5.44
C SER A 18 -28.51 0.19 4.62
N TRP A 19 -29.32 -0.14 3.61
CA TRP A 19 -29.01 -1.22 2.68
C TRP A 19 -27.79 -0.89 1.81
N ALA A 20 -27.73 0.33 1.25
CA ALA A 20 -26.58 0.78 0.46
C ALA A 20 -25.29 0.78 1.29
N GLN A 21 -25.33 1.26 2.54
CA GLN A 21 -24.20 1.19 3.47
C GLN A 21 -23.77 -0.26 3.73
N GLY A 22 -24.72 -1.17 3.96
CA GLY A 22 -24.43 -2.59 4.17
C GLY A 22 -23.76 -3.27 2.97
N VAL A 23 -24.10 -2.88 1.73
CA VAL A 23 -23.43 -3.37 0.53
C VAL A 23 -22.02 -2.78 0.41
N GLN A 24 -21.85 -1.48 0.66
CA GLN A 24 -20.55 -0.81 0.61
C GLN A 24 -19.54 -1.40 1.60
N GLU A 25 -19.96 -1.67 2.85
CA GLU A 25 -19.10 -2.29 3.86
C GLU A 25 -18.67 -3.71 3.47
N LYS A 26 -19.58 -4.50 2.85
CA LYS A 26 -19.23 -5.83 2.34
C LYS A 26 -18.22 -5.76 1.20
N VAL A 27 -18.38 -4.82 0.28
CA VAL A 27 -17.43 -4.62 -0.83
C VAL A 27 -16.07 -4.20 -0.30
N LYS A 28 -16.04 -3.26 0.65
CA LYS A 28 -14.81 -2.82 1.31
C LYS A 28 -14.10 -3.98 2.00
N ALA A 29 -14.81 -4.76 2.81
CA ALA A 29 -14.25 -5.93 3.48
C ALA A 29 -13.73 -6.99 2.49
N ALA A 30 -14.41 -7.18 1.36
CA ALA A 30 -13.94 -8.08 0.29
C ALA A 30 -12.65 -7.55 -0.35
N ASN A 31 -12.57 -6.25 -0.65
CA ASN A 31 -11.38 -5.61 -1.19
C ASN A 31 -10.20 -5.69 -0.21
N GLU A 32 -10.43 -5.44 1.08
CA GLU A 32 -9.41 -5.56 2.12
C GLU A 32 -8.88 -7.00 2.21
N ARG A 33 -9.78 -8.00 2.17
CA ARG A 33 -9.38 -9.41 2.17
C ARG A 33 -8.53 -9.74 0.94
N ALA A 34 -9.01 -9.38 -0.26
CA ALA A 34 -8.28 -9.62 -1.50
C ALA A 34 -6.93 -8.88 -1.52
N ALA A 35 -6.86 -7.65 -1.02
CA ALA A 35 -5.61 -6.90 -0.90
C ALA A 35 -4.61 -7.64 0.00
N ASN A 36 -5.07 -8.15 1.15
CA ASN A 36 -4.25 -8.96 2.06
C ASN A 36 -3.72 -10.24 1.40
N ASP A 37 -4.55 -10.90 0.59
CA ASP A 37 -4.14 -12.12 -0.12
C ASP A 37 -3.06 -11.80 -1.17
N TYR A 38 -3.20 -10.70 -1.93
CA TYR A 38 -2.16 -10.24 -2.85
C TYR A 38 -0.87 -9.83 -2.13
N LEU A 39 -0.97 -9.20 -0.95
CA LEU A 39 0.22 -8.84 -0.16
C LEU A 39 0.99 -10.10 0.25
N LYS A 40 0.29 -11.11 0.79
CA LYS A 40 0.90 -12.39 1.18
C LYS A 40 1.53 -13.11 -0.01
N HIS A 41 0.83 -13.14 -1.14
CA HIS A 41 1.36 -13.73 -2.36
C HIS A 41 2.64 -13.01 -2.82
N GLY A 42 2.66 -11.67 -2.78
CA GLY A 42 3.86 -10.89 -3.10
C GLY A 42 5.03 -11.16 -2.15
N LEU A 43 4.77 -11.35 -0.85
CA LEU A 43 5.79 -11.72 0.12
C LEU A 43 6.39 -13.11 -0.14
N MET A 44 5.56 -14.09 -0.50
CA MET A 44 6.03 -15.42 -0.88
C MET A 44 6.93 -15.37 -2.12
N LEU A 45 6.50 -14.66 -3.16
CA LEU A 45 7.29 -14.48 -4.39
C LEU A 45 8.62 -13.77 -4.11
N ALA A 46 8.62 -12.76 -3.25
CA ALA A 46 9.84 -12.06 -2.85
C ALA A 46 10.81 -12.98 -2.09
N ALA A 47 10.31 -13.88 -1.24
CA ALA A 47 11.13 -14.87 -0.54
C ALA A 47 11.78 -15.88 -1.51
N GLU A 48 11.14 -16.15 -2.64
CA GLU A 48 11.68 -16.97 -3.73
C GLU A 48 12.62 -16.20 -4.68
N GLY A 49 12.83 -14.90 -4.46
CA GLY A 49 13.64 -14.04 -5.33
C GLY A 49 12.93 -13.60 -6.63
N GLN A 50 11.64 -13.85 -6.76
CA GLN A 50 10.83 -13.46 -7.91
C GLN A 50 10.37 -12.00 -7.80
N ASP A 51 11.31 -11.06 -7.77
CA ASP A 51 11.03 -9.67 -7.39
C ASP A 51 10.06 -8.93 -8.31
N GLU A 52 10.12 -9.18 -9.62
CA GLU A 52 9.16 -8.60 -10.57
C GLU A 52 7.73 -9.11 -10.35
N ALA A 53 7.58 -10.40 -10.05
CA ALA A 53 6.29 -11.02 -9.76
C ALA A 53 5.74 -10.55 -8.41
N ALA A 54 6.62 -10.39 -7.41
CA ALA A 54 6.28 -9.80 -6.13
C ALA A 54 5.76 -8.37 -6.30
N ALA A 55 6.46 -7.53 -7.08
CA ALA A 55 6.03 -6.17 -7.39
C ALA A 55 4.66 -6.13 -8.08
N LYS A 56 4.35 -7.06 -9.00
CA LYS A 56 3.01 -7.18 -9.59
C LYS A 56 1.95 -7.47 -8.54
N SER A 57 2.20 -8.38 -7.60
CA SER A 57 1.27 -8.71 -6.52
C SER A 57 1.06 -7.52 -5.58
N PHE A 58 2.13 -6.81 -5.20
CA PHE A 58 2.00 -5.61 -4.37
C PHE A 58 1.21 -4.50 -5.07
N ARG A 59 1.36 -4.32 -6.39
CA ARG A 59 0.52 -3.37 -7.16
C ARG A 59 -0.97 -3.75 -7.13
N GLN A 60 -1.31 -5.04 -7.14
CA GLN A 60 -2.70 -5.49 -6.98
C GLN A 60 -3.22 -5.24 -5.55
N ALA A 61 -2.40 -5.44 -4.52
CA ALA A 61 -2.78 -5.08 -3.16
C ALA A 61 -3.06 -3.57 -3.03
N ILE A 62 -2.22 -2.73 -3.65
CA ILE A 62 -2.34 -1.27 -3.66
C ILE A 62 -3.56 -0.80 -4.45
N SER A 63 -3.91 -1.43 -5.57
CA SER A 63 -5.09 -1.02 -6.35
C SER A 63 -6.39 -1.22 -5.57
N LEU A 64 -6.44 -2.24 -4.71
CA LEU A 64 -7.56 -2.52 -3.82
C LEU A 64 -7.52 -1.67 -2.54
N ARG A 65 -6.32 -1.33 -2.05
CA ARG A 65 -6.10 -0.52 -0.85
C ARG A 65 -4.99 0.53 -1.10
N PRO A 66 -5.33 1.70 -1.67
CA PRO A 66 -4.36 2.70 -2.11
C PRO A 66 -3.70 3.51 -0.97
N ASP A 67 -4.20 3.36 0.26
CA ASP A 67 -3.67 4.00 1.47
C ASP A 67 -2.75 3.07 2.29
N TRP A 68 -2.32 1.95 1.70
CA TRP A 68 -1.55 0.93 2.42
C TRP A 68 -0.04 1.17 2.39
N ALA A 69 0.46 1.93 3.36
CA ALA A 69 1.87 2.30 3.45
C ALA A 69 2.82 1.07 3.45
N GLU A 70 2.48 0.01 4.19
CA GLU A 70 3.28 -1.22 4.25
C GLU A 70 3.44 -1.87 2.85
N ALA A 71 2.36 -1.90 2.06
CA ALA A 71 2.40 -2.45 0.69
C ALA A 71 3.28 -1.61 -0.25
N TYR A 72 3.27 -0.29 -0.11
CA TYR A 72 4.17 0.59 -0.84
C TYR A 72 5.65 0.37 -0.45
N SER A 73 5.96 0.15 0.83
CA SER A 73 7.32 -0.17 1.25
C SER A 73 7.83 -1.48 0.66
N LEU A 74 6.98 -2.52 0.65
CA LEU A 74 7.30 -3.82 0.06
C LEU A 74 7.45 -3.74 -1.46
N LEU A 75 6.58 -2.98 -2.14
CA LEU A 75 6.69 -2.69 -3.57
C LEU A 75 8.03 -2.01 -3.87
N GLY A 76 8.37 -0.96 -3.13
CA GLY A 76 9.63 -0.25 -3.31
C GLY A 76 10.86 -1.14 -3.12
N SER A 77 10.84 -1.98 -2.08
CA SER A 77 11.91 -2.95 -1.82
C SER A 77 12.05 -3.98 -2.95
N ALA A 78 10.94 -4.55 -3.44
CA ALA A 78 10.97 -5.50 -4.56
C ALA A 78 11.45 -4.83 -5.87
N LEU A 79 10.98 -3.63 -6.18
CA LEU A 79 11.42 -2.87 -7.35
C LEU A 79 12.91 -2.52 -7.30
N ALA A 80 13.44 -2.21 -6.11
CA ALA A 80 14.87 -1.96 -5.93
C ALA A 80 15.70 -3.20 -6.31
N ARG A 81 15.31 -4.38 -5.81
CA ARG A 81 15.98 -5.65 -6.15
C ARG A 81 15.82 -6.03 -7.62
N ALA A 82 14.67 -5.74 -8.22
CA ALA A 82 14.43 -5.90 -9.66
C ALA A 82 15.14 -4.83 -10.54
N GLY A 83 15.84 -3.86 -9.95
CA GLY A 83 16.58 -2.82 -10.68
C GLY A 83 15.72 -1.65 -11.21
N SER A 84 14.42 -1.62 -10.90
CA SER A 84 13.50 -0.53 -11.25
C SER A 84 13.61 0.63 -10.25
N LEU A 85 14.79 1.25 -10.19
CA LEU A 85 15.19 2.15 -9.11
C LEU A 85 14.33 3.42 -8.98
N LYS A 86 13.86 4.00 -10.09
CA LYS A 86 13.03 5.21 -10.04
C LYS A 86 11.67 4.93 -9.39
N GLU A 87 10.98 3.89 -9.84
CA GLU A 87 9.70 3.48 -9.27
C GLU A 87 9.87 3.00 -7.81
N ALA A 88 11.00 2.39 -7.48
CA ALA A 88 11.33 2.01 -6.11
C ALA A 88 11.36 3.23 -5.18
N GLU A 89 12.05 4.30 -5.58
CA GLU A 89 12.11 5.54 -4.79
C GLU A 89 10.72 6.17 -4.62
N GLU A 90 9.94 6.23 -5.69
CA GLU A 90 8.58 6.77 -5.67
C GLU A 90 7.67 5.99 -4.70
N ALA A 91 7.72 4.65 -4.75
CA ALA A 91 6.95 3.80 -3.87
C ALA A 91 7.36 3.98 -2.39
N LEU A 92 8.66 4.01 -2.10
CA LEU A 92 9.16 4.22 -0.74
C LEU A 92 8.79 5.60 -0.17
N ARG A 93 8.88 6.65 -1.00
CA ARG A 93 8.44 8.00 -0.61
C ARG A 93 6.94 8.07 -0.40
N LYS A 94 6.16 7.34 -1.20
CA LYS A 94 4.71 7.25 -1.02
C LYS A 94 4.35 6.58 0.30
N ALA A 95 5.06 5.52 0.70
CA ALA A 95 4.84 4.83 1.98
C ALA A 95 4.99 5.79 3.18
N VAL A 96 6.10 6.53 3.25
CA VAL A 96 6.34 7.48 4.35
C VAL A 96 5.46 8.74 4.29
N THR A 97 4.92 9.06 3.11
CA THR A 97 3.93 10.14 2.97
C THR A 97 2.55 9.69 3.46
N LEU A 98 2.16 8.45 3.15
CA LEU A 98 0.88 7.88 3.60
C LEU A 98 0.84 7.66 5.10
N LYS A 99 1.96 7.20 5.68
CA LYS A 99 2.07 6.91 7.11
C LYS A 99 3.39 7.48 7.66
N PRO A 100 3.43 8.79 8.00
CA PRO A 100 4.65 9.45 8.47
C PRO A 100 5.22 8.92 9.80
N ASP A 101 4.41 8.21 10.57
CA ASP A 101 4.73 7.54 11.83
C ASP A 101 5.12 6.06 11.64
N TYR A 102 5.23 5.57 10.40
CA TYR A 102 5.67 4.21 10.10
C TYR A 102 7.20 4.09 10.10
N ALA A 103 7.77 3.65 11.23
CA ALA A 103 9.22 3.54 11.42
C ALA A 103 9.90 2.65 10.36
N GLU A 104 9.33 1.48 10.05
CA GLU A 104 9.90 0.56 9.06
C GLU A 104 9.88 1.16 7.66
N GLY A 105 8.85 1.94 7.30
CA GLY A 105 8.80 2.65 6.01
C GLY A 105 9.98 3.62 5.83
N TRP A 106 10.33 4.36 6.89
CA TRP A 106 11.52 5.21 6.91
C TRP A 106 12.82 4.41 6.84
N ASN A 107 12.89 3.23 7.47
CA ASN A 107 14.04 2.33 7.36
C ASN A 107 14.22 1.78 5.93
N TYR A 108 13.14 1.41 5.24
CA TYR A 108 13.23 0.97 3.84
C TYR A 108 13.69 2.12 2.93
N LEU A 109 13.16 3.33 3.10
CA LEU A 109 13.59 4.50 2.35
C LEU A 109 15.06 4.83 2.63
N GLY A 110 15.49 4.82 3.88
CA GLY A 110 16.89 5.08 4.26
C GLY A 110 17.87 4.07 3.66
N GLN A 111 17.54 2.78 3.70
CA GLN A 111 18.35 1.72 3.09
C GLN A 111 18.51 1.93 1.59
N PHE A 112 17.38 2.16 0.89
CA PHE A 112 17.40 2.43 -0.54
C PHE A 112 18.24 3.67 -0.87
N LEU A 113 18.04 4.80 -0.17
CA LEU A 113 18.80 6.03 -0.41
C LEU A 113 20.30 5.86 -0.17
N LYS A 114 20.68 5.09 0.85
CA LYS A 114 22.08 4.75 1.13
C LYS A 114 22.70 3.96 -0.02
N GLU A 115 22.02 2.95 -0.54
CA GLU A 115 22.47 2.17 -1.71
C GLU A 115 22.58 3.04 -2.97
N ARG A 116 21.79 4.12 -3.07
CA ARG A 116 21.89 5.11 -4.15
C ARG A 116 22.95 6.20 -3.91
N GLY A 117 23.68 6.15 -2.80
CA GLY A 117 24.69 7.16 -2.45
C GLY A 117 24.11 8.50 -1.99
N LYS A 118 22.80 8.58 -1.72
CA LYS A 118 22.11 9.78 -1.21
C LYS A 118 22.25 9.86 0.31
N GLU A 119 23.50 9.99 0.78
CA GLU A 119 23.89 9.81 2.17
C GLU A 119 23.15 10.75 3.14
N GLN A 120 23.02 12.03 2.81
CA GLN A 120 22.32 13.00 3.66
C GLN A 120 20.82 12.66 3.83
N GLU A 121 20.16 12.28 2.73
CA GLU A 121 18.74 11.90 2.78
C GLU A 121 18.55 10.57 3.53
N ALA A 122 19.46 9.62 3.35
CA ALA A 122 19.45 8.36 4.07
C ALA A 122 19.58 8.57 5.59
N GLN A 123 20.53 9.41 6.03
CA GLN A 123 20.70 9.77 7.45
C GLN A 123 19.44 10.43 8.03
N ALA A 124 18.80 11.33 7.28
CA ALA A 124 17.54 11.94 7.69
C ALA A 124 16.43 10.89 7.87
N ALA A 125 16.30 9.96 6.93
CA ALA A 125 15.32 8.86 7.00
C ALA A 125 15.57 7.94 8.19
N PHE A 126 16.82 7.49 8.41
CA PHE A 126 17.16 6.65 9.56
C PHE A 126 16.94 7.36 10.90
N LYS A 127 17.29 8.65 10.99
CA LYS A 127 17.02 9.45 12.19
C LYS A 127 15.52 9.51 12.48
N LYS A 128 14.69 9.69 11.45
CA LYS A 128 13.24 9.70 11.58
C LYS A 128 12.72 8.33 12.05
N ALA A 129 13.20 7.23 11.48
CA ALA A 129 12.85 5.88 11.92
C ALA A 129 13.20 5.64 13.40
N GLN A 130 14.41 6.02 13.82
CA GLN A 130 14.85 5.90 15.21
C GLN A 130 14.03 6.75 16.18
N GLN A 131 13.54 7.92 15.77
CA GLN A 131 12.67 8.75 16.61
C GLN A 131 11.30 8.11 16.83
N LEU A 132 10.80 7.37 15.84
CA LEU A 132 9.49 6.71 15.90
C LEU A 132 9.52 5.36 16.63
N ALA A 133 10.69 4.71 16.70
CA ALA A 133 10.89 3.42 17.36
C ALA A 133 11.20 3.51 18.87
N ARG A 134 11.14 4.71 19.46
CA ARG A 134 11.40 4.97 20.89
C ARG A 134 10.09 5.10 21.65
#